data_AF-A0A968FRZ8-F1
#
_entry.id   AF-A0A968FRZ8-F1
#
_cell.length_a   1.000
_cell.length_b   1.000
_cell.length_c   1.000
_cell.angle_alpha   90.00
_cell.angle_beta   90.00
_cell.angle_gamma   90.00
#
_symmetry.space_group_name_H-M   'P 1'
#
loop_
_entity.id
_entity.type
_entity.pdbx_description
1 polymer ?
#
loop_
_entity_poly.entity_id
_entity_poly.type
_entity_poly.pdbx_seq_one_letter_code
_entity_poly.pdbx_strand_id
1 'polypeptide(L)' 'VPRTLNGKKVELTVQKIFKGEPVRNESALANAGCLAQYRDIYSSRRASKQD' A
#
# COMPACT_ATOMS: atom_id res chain seq x y z
N VAL A 1 -8.72 1.16 -0.56
CA VAL A 1 -8.31 0.12 0.41
C VAL A 1 -8.10 -1.20 -0.31
N PRO A 2 -6.90 -1.79 -0.27
CA PRO A 2 -6.59 -3.04 -0.97
C PRO A 2 -7.44 -4.20 -0.43
N ARG A 3 -7.93 -5.02 -1.35
CA ARG A 3 -8.73 -6.21 -1.09
C ARG A 3 -8.24 -7.39 -1.91
N THR A 4 -8.33 -8.59 -1.37
CA THR A 4 -8.08 -9.82 -2.12
C THR A 4 -9.16 -10.08 -3.17
N LEU A 5 -8.92 -11.03 -4.08
CA LEU A 5 -9.93 -11.51 -5.03
C LEU A 5 -11.26 -11.91 -4.36
N ASN A 6 -11.21 -12.42 -3.13
CA ASN A 6 -12.40 -12.81 -2.35
C ASN A 6 -12.94 -11.65 -1.47
N GLY A 7 -12.50 -10.42 -1.71
CA GLY A 7 -13.02 -9.21 -1.04
C GLY A 7 -12.47 -8.92 0.36
N LYS A 8 -11.57 -9.75 0.91
CA LYS A 8 -10.95 -9.52 2.23
C LYS A 8 -10.06 -8.28 2.19
N LYS A 9 -10.23 -7.36 3.14
CA LYS A 9 -9.32 -6.20 3.29
C LYS A 9 -7.91 -6.68 3.67
N VAL A 10 -6.89 -6.06 3.09
CA VAL A 10 -5.49 -6.43 3.36
C VAL A 10 -4.74 -5.23 3.96
N GLU A 11 -5.01 -4.95 5.23
CA GLU A 11 -4.45 -3.80 5.95
C GLU A 11 -2.94 -3.92 6.15
N LEU A 12 -2.43 -5.14 6.34
CA LEU A 12 -1.00 -5.42 6.45
C LEU A 12 -0.23 -4.95 5.21
N THR A 13 -0.82 -5.03 4.02
CA THR A 13 -0.19 -4.53 2.79
C THR A 13 0.03 -3.02 2.86
N VAL A 14 -0.95 -2.27 3.37
CA VAL A 14 -0.81 -0.83 3.58
C VAL A 14 0.27 -0.55 4.62
N GLN A 15 0.26 -1.26 5.76
CA GLN A 15 1.28 -1.08 6.80
C GLN A 15 2.71 -1.32 6.26
N LYS A 16 2.90 -2.33 5.42
CA LYS A 16 4.20 -2.61 4.78
C LYS A 16 4.70 -1.44 3.93
N ILE A 17 3.82 -0.83 3.14
CA ILE A 17 4.17 0.37 2.35
C ILE A 17 4.70 1.48 3.27
N PHE A 18 4.01 1.76 4.38
CA PHE A 18 4.44 2.82 5.31
C PHE A 18 5.68 2.47 6.15
N LYS A 19 6.04 1.18 6.22
CA LYS A 19 7.31 0.72 6.80
C LYS A 19 8.46 0.70 5.79
N GLY A 20 8.19 0.97 4.50
CA GLY A 20 9.17 0.80 3.43
C GLY A 20 9.47 -0.66 3.08
N GLU A 21 8.62 -1.58 3.51
CA GLU A 21 8.76 -3.01 3.20
C GLU A 21 8.18 -3.34 1.82
N PRO A 22 8.75 -4.32 1.09
CA PRO A 22 8.21 -4.75 -0.18
C PRO A 22 6.85 -5.43 -0.02
N VAL A 23 5.90 -5.05 -0.87
CA VAL A 23 4.64 -5.76 -1.04
C VAL A 23 4.86 -6.90 -2.04
N ARG A 24 4.44 -8.11 -1.66
CA ARG A 24 4.48 -9.31 -2.51
C ARG A 24 3.04 -9.73 -2.83
N ASN A 25 2.86 -10.54 -3.88
CA ASN A 25 1.58 -11.13 -4.29
C ASN A 25 0.51 -10.09 -4.66
N GLU A 26 0.89 -9.03 -5.38
CA GLU A 26 -0.05 -8.03 -5.90
C GLU A 26 -1.11 -8.66 -6.82
N SER A 27 -0.78 -9.76 -7.50
CA SER A 27 -1.70 -10.56 -8.32
C SER A 27 -2.86 -11.18 -7.53
N ALA A 28 -2.76 -11.33 -6.21
CA ALA A 28 -3.83 -11.84 -5.36
C ALA A 28 -4.84 -10.75 -4.94
N LEU A 29 -4.62 -9.49 -5.34
CA LEU A 29 -5.46 -8.35 -5.00
C LEU A 29 -6.43 -8.06 -6.15
N ALA A 30 -7.71 -7.88 -5.82
CA ALA A 30 -8.74 -7.47 -6.77
C ALA A 30 -8.54 -6.03 -7.26
N ASN A 31 -7.81 -5.22 -6.50
CA ASN A 31 -7.61 -3.80 -6.76
C ASN A 31 -6.16 -3.37 -6.47
N ALA A 32 -5.19 -4.14 -6.99
CA ALA A 32 -3.76 -3.86 -6.82
C ALA A 32 -3.36 -2.41 -7.18
N GLY A 33 -4.01 -1.80 -8.17
CA GLY A 33 -3.76 -0.42 -8.58
C GLY A 33 -3.94 0.62 -7.46
N CYS A 34 -4.73 0.34 -6.41
CA CYS A 34 -4.87 1.26 -5.29
C CYS A 34 -3.59 1.38 -4.44
N LEU A 35 -2.64 0.45 -4.57
CA LEU A 35 -1.37 0.50 -3.86
C LEU A 35 -0.52 1.72 -4.26
N ALA A 36 -0.63 2.19 -5.51
CA ALA A 36 0.07 3.38 -5.98
C ALA A 36 -0.26 4.61 -5.12
N GLN A 37 -1.56 4.84 -4.87
CA GLN A 37 -2.02 5.95 -4.02
C GLN A 37 -1.41 5.90 -2.61
N TYR A 38 -1.26 4.72 -2.02
CA TYR A 38 -0.63 4.58 -0.70
C TYR A 38 0.88 4.84 -0.74
N ARG A 39 1.56 4.49 -1.85
CA ARG A 39 2.99 4.81 -2.06
C ARG A 39 3.19 6.32 -2.23
N ASP A 40 2.29 7.00 -2.92
CA ASP A 40 2.32 8.46 -3.08
C ASP A 40 2.14 9.14 -1.72
N ILE A 41 1.13 8.73 -0.94
CA ILE A 41 0.91 9.25 0.41
C ILE A 41 2.14 9.02 1.30
N TYR A 42 2.75 7.83 1.25
CA TYR A 42 3.99 7.56 1.99
C TYR A 42 5.12 8.50 1.61
N SER A 43 5.33 8.69 0.31
CA SER A 43 6.38 9.56 -0.24
C SER A 43 6.17 11.02 0.17
N SER A 44 4.95 11.54 0.02
CA SER A 44 4.61 12.91 0.44
C SER A 44 4.82 13.13 1.94
N ARG A 45 4.51 12.14 2.79
CA ARG A 45 4.75 12.22 4.24
C ARG A 45 6.22 12.15 4.63
N ARG A 46 7.07 11.53 3.81
CA ARG A 46 8.52 11.57 4.03
C ARG A 46 9.09 12.92 3.64
N ALA A 47 8.64 13.48 2.51
CA ALA A 47 9.07 14.79 2.05
C ALA A 47 8.73 15.89 3.06
N SER A 48 7.55 15.85 3.67
CA SER A 48 7.13 16.84 4.68
C SER A 48 7.81 16.71 6.06
N LYS A 49 8.67 15.71 6.27
CA LYS A 49 9.39 15.48 7.53
C LYS A 49 10.85 15.92 7.46
N GLN A 50 11.27 16.49 6.33
CA GLN A 50 12.66 16.85 6.05
C GLN A 50 12.95 18.35 6.23
N ASP A 51 11.98 19.09 6.77
CA ASP A 51 12.06 20.49 7.21
C ASP A 51 12.20 20.59 8.74
#